data_AF-A0A657B0D3-F1
#
_entry.id   AF-A0A657B0D3-F1
#
_cell.length_a   1.000
_cell.length_b   1.000
_cell.length_c   1.000
_cell.angle_alpha   90.00
_cell.angle_beta   90.00
_cell.angle_gamma   90.00
#
_symmetry.space_group_name_H-M   'P 1'
#
loop_
_entity.id
_entity.type
_entity.pdbx_description
1 polymer ?
#
loop_
_entity_poly.entity_id
_entity_poly.type
_entity_poly.pdbx_seq_one_letter_code
_entity_poly.pdbx_strand_id
1 'polypeptide(L)'
;MNDWEEHITIGNRFFKKEDYPMALAHYSKSLNCVMVDLPNRIQTEPECVIKSVLISYFNMADTHCHQYDFEDAAVQYAGAYRFVQRLLNSCNCCLSEQARCETMKACNRLHHEWSKFISKHVQELSETNQETYAHAHNMFTLMFSPTTTLH
;
A
#
# COMPACT_ATOMS: atom_id res chain seq x y z
N MET A 1 -3.91 -7.13 21.51
CA MET A 1 -4.03 -7.41 20.06
C MET A 1 -4.74 -6.21 19.49
N ASN A 2 -4.11 -5.49 18.56
CA ASN A 2 -4.68 -4.26 18.04
C ASN A 2 -5.81 -4.63 17.06
N ASP A 3 -6.95 -3.93 17.07
CA ASP A 3 -8.17 -4.27 16.30
C ASP A 3 -7.92 -4.57 14.80
N TRP A 4 -6.91 -3.93 14.21
CA TRP A 4 -6.50 -4.18 12.84
C TRP A 4 -5.93 -5.60 12.61
N GLU A 5 -5.13 -6.14 13.55
CA GLU A 5 -4.53 -7.48 13.45
C GLU A 5 -5.60 -8.56 13.49
N GLU A 6 -6.62 -8.36 14.33
CA GLU A 6 -7.76 -9.24 14.42
C GLU A 6 -8.50 -9.26 13.08
N HIS A 7 -8.79 -8.10 12.51
CA HIS A 7 -9.43 -8.01 11.20
C HIS A 7 -8.59 -8.61 10.08
N ILE A 8 -7.26 -8.44 10.06
CA ILE A 8 -6.39 -9.13 9.09
C ILE A 8 -6.45 -10.64 9.28
N THR A 9 -6.43 -11.11 10.52
CA THR A 9 -6.51 -12.55 10.83
C THR A 9 -7.82 -13.15 10.37
N ILE A 10 -8.95 -12.47 10.61
CA ILE A 10 -10.27 -12.92 10.16
C ILE A 10 -10.37 -12.85 8.63
N GLY A 11 -9.91 -11.76 8.02
CA GLY A 11 -9.88 -11.62 6.56
C GLY A 11 -9.08 -12.74 5.89
N ASN A 12 -7.92 -13.08 6.43
CA ASN A 12 -7.10 -14.20 5.95
C ASN A 12 -7.82 -15.55 6.06
N ARG A 13 -8.67 -15.75 7.08
CA ARG A 13 -9.47 -16.98 7.21
C ARG A 13 -10.57 -17.05 6.15
N PHE A 14 -11.23 -15.94 5.84
CA PHE A 14 -12.23 -15.89 4.77
C PHE A 14 -11.58 -16.05 3.40
N PHE A 15 -10.45 -15.40 3.17
CA PHE A 15 -9.66 -15.54 1.94
C PHE A 15 -9.28 -17.00 1.67
N LYS A 16 -8.80 -17.72 2.69
CA LYS A 16 -8.47 -19.16 2.57
C LYS A 16 -9.67 -20.06 2.30
N LYS A 17 -10.88 -19.58 2.62
CA LYS A 17 -12.15 -20.25 2.32
C LYS A 17 -12.75 -19.79 0.99
N GLU A 18 -12.03 -18.96 0.24
CA GLU A 18 -12.47 -18.34 -1.02
C GLU A 18 -13.73 -17.47 -0.85
N ASP A 19 -14.04 -17.07 0.38
CA ASP A 19 -15.09 -16.08 0.69
C ASP A 19 -14.48 -14.68 0.59
N TYR A 20 -14.19 -14.30 -0.66
CA TYR A 20 -13.53 -13.04 -0.99
C TYR A 20 -14.32 -11.79 -0.56
N PRO A 21 -15.66 -11.72 -0.68
CA PRO A 21 -16.42 -10.58 -0.18
C PRO A 21 -16.22 -10.34 1.33
N MET A 22 -16.24 -11.41 2.14
CA MET A 22 -15.98 -11.29 3.57
C MET A 22 -14.52 -10.96 3.87
N ALA A 23 -13.57 -11.49 3.10
CA ALA A 23 -12.16 -11.14 3.22
C ALA A 23 -11.94 -9.63 2.99
N LEU A 24 -12.47 -9.09 1.89
CA LEU A 24 -12.43 -7.65 1.57
C LEU A 24 -13.04 -6.79 2.67
N ALA A 25 -14.22 -7.18 3.19
CA ALA A 25 -14.89 -6.45 4.26
C ALA A 25 -14.00 -6.36 5.51
N HIS A 26 -13.27 -7.42 5.86
CA HIS A 26 -12.38 -7.43 6.99
C HIS A 26 -11.07 -6.67 6.74
N TYR A 27 -10.46 -6.77 5.56
CA TYR A 27 -9.28 -5.97 5.22
C TYR A 27 -9.58 -4.47 5.18
N SER A 28 -10.76 -4.09 4.68
CA SER A 28 -11.23 -2.70 4.73
C SER A 28 -11.42 -2.20 6.16
N LYS A 29 -12.00 -3.01 7.06
CA LYS A 29 -12.11 -2.67 8.49
C LYS A 29 -10.73 -2.52 9.14
N SER A 30 -9.79 -3.42 8.86
CA SER A 30 -8.40 -3.30 9.32
C SER A 30 -7.80 -1.96 8.89
N LEU A 31 -7.92 -1.61 7.61
CA LEU A 31 -7.42 -0.34 7.08
C LEU A 31 -8.05 0.85 7.83
N ASN A 32 -9.37 0.84 8.03
CA ASN A 32 -10.07 1.90 8.75
C ASN A 32 -9.59 2.05 10.19
N CYS A 33 -9.42 0.94 10.94
CA CYS A 33 -8.89 0.97 12.30
C CYS A 33 -7.52 1.65 12.37
N VAL A 34 -6.63 1.36 11.42
CA VAL A 34 -5.29 1.95 11.38
C VAL A 34 -5.34 3.43 10.96
N MET A 35 -6.17 3.76 9.97
CA MET A 35 -6.24 5.12 9.41
C MET A 35 -6.85 6.13 10.40
N VAL A 36 -7.80 5.72 11.24
CA VAL A 36 -8.41 6.58 12.25
C VAL A 36 -7.37 7.05 13.28
N ASP A 37 -6.45 6.18 13.68
CA ASP A 37 -5.44 6.47 14.71
C ASP A 37 -4.05 6.83 14.14
N LEU A 38 -3.95 6.93 12.81
CA LEU A 38 -2.71 7.26 12.09
C LEU A 38 -2.02 8.53 12.64
N PRO A 39 -2.70 9.68 12.86
CA PRO A 39 -2.03 10.90 13.31
C PRO A 39 -1.31 10.75 14.66
N ASN A 40 -1.85 9.90 15.55
CA ASN A 40 -1.28 9.67 16.87
C ASN A 40 -0.14 8.65 16.80
N ARG A 41 -0.36 7.56 16.07
CA ARG A 41 0.58 6.42 16.07
C ARG A 41 1.73 6.55 15.08
N ILE A 42 1.63 7.42 14.07
CA ILE A 42 2.74 7.62 13.11
C ILE A 42 4.00 8.18 13.78
N GLN A 43 3.86 8.88 14.91
CA GLN A 43 5.00 9.44 15.64
C GLN A 43 5.65 8.45 16.60
N THR A 44 4.84 7.58 17.21
CA THR A 44 5.29 6.65 18.27
C THR A 44 5.62 5.27 17.71
N GLU A 45 4.88 4.80 16.70
CA GLU A 45 4.96 3.46 16.14
C GLU A 45 4.88 3.46 14.59
N PRO A 46 5.71 4.27 13.90
CA PRO A 46 5.60 4.45 12.45
C PRO A 46 5.69 3.14 11.66
N GLU A 47 6.60 2.26 12.06
CA GLU A 47 6.81 0.97 11.39
C GLU A 47 5.53 0.14 11.40
N CYS A 48 4.89 0.01 12.58
CA CYS A 48 3.68 -0.78 12.76
C CYS A 48 2.58 -0.21 11.86
N VAL A 49 2.29 1.09 12.01
CA VAL A 49 1.19 1.74 11.31
C VAL A 49 1.35 1.70 9.79
N ILE A 50 2.53 2.07 9.27
CA ILE A 50 2.80 2.09 7.83
C ILE A 50 2.68 0.67 7.25
N LYS A 51 3.22 -0.34 7.93
CA LYS A 51 3.11 -1.73 7.50
C LYS A 51 1.67 -2.22 7.53
N SER A 52 0.90 -1.89 8.57
CA SER A 52 -0.51 -2.31 8.68
C SER A 52 -1.37 -1.73 7.55
N VAL A 53 -1.16 -0.46 7.17
CA VAL A 53 -1.84 0.15 6.02
C VAL A 53 -1.47 -0.59 4.74
N LEU A 54 -0.18 -0.81 4.47
CA LEU A 54 0.27 -1.50 3.25
C LEU A 54 -0.25 -2.94 3.17
N ILE A 55 -0.18 -3.70 4.26
CA ILE A 55 -0.69 -5.08 4.31
C ILE A 55 -2.19 -5.11 4.00
N SER A 56 -2.95 -4.15 4.53
CA SER A 56 -4.39 -4.08 4.26
C SER A 56 -4.67 -3.85 2.77
N TYR A 57 -3.96 -2.91 2.12
CA TYR A 57 -4.07 -2.69 0.68
C TYR A 57 -3.63 -3.90 -0.15
N PHE A 58 -2.50 -4.52 0.18
CA PHE A 58 -2.01 -5.69 -0.56
C PHE A 58 -2.93 -6.88 -0.43
N ASN A 59 -3.47 -7.14 0.76
CA ASN A 59 -4.42 -8.22 0.96
C ASN A 59 -5.72 -7.99 0.15
N MET A 60 -6.20 -6.74 0.05
CA MET A 60 -7.33 -6.42 -0.83
C MET A 60 -6.95 -6.61 -2.30
N ALA A 61 -5.78 -6.15 -2.73
CA ALA A 61 -5.28 -6.33 -4.09
C ALA A 61 -5.19 -7.81 -4.49
N ASP A 62 -4.59 -8.63 -3.63
CA ASP A 62 -4.49 -10.08 -3.82
C ASP A 62 -5.88 -10.72 -3.90
N THR A 63 -6.83 -10.27 -3.06
CA THR A 63 -8.21 -10.76 -3.08
C THR A 63 -8.90 -10.47 -4.41
N HIS A 64 -8.76 -9.26 -4.93
CA HIS A 64 -9.29 -8.90 -6.24
C HIS A 64 -8.59 -9.68 -7.37
N CYS A 65 -7.27 -9.88 -7.31
CA CYS A 65 -6.54 -10.74 -8.26
C CYS A 65 -7.09 -12.18 -8.29
N HIS A 66 -7.43 -12.75 -7.13
CA HIS A 66 -8.05 -14.08 -7.04
C HIS A 66 -9.46 -14.14 -7.65
N GLN A 67 -10.14 -13.00 -7.77
CA GLN A 67 -11.43 -12.85 -8.43
C GLN A 67 -11.31 -12.44 -9.90
N TYR A 68 -10.08 -12.36 -10.46
CA TYR A 68 -9.79 -11.81 -11.79
C TYR A 68 -10.22 -10.36 -11.97
N ASP A 69 -10.40 -9.63 -10.87
CA ASP A 69 -10.80 -8.22 -10.86
C ASP A 69 -9.55 -7.32 -10.81
N PHE A 70 -8.82 -7.30 -11.91
CA PHE A 70 -7.53 -6.60 -11.97
C PHE A 70 -7.66 -5.08 -11.86
N GLU A 71 -8.80 -4.51 -12.27
CA GLU A 71 -9.06 -3.08 -12.13
C GLU A 71 -9.15 -2.69 -10.65
N ASP A 72 -9.95 -3.41 -9.86
CA ASP A 72 -10.05 -3.11 -8.44
C ASP A 72 -8.76 -3.46 -7.69
N ALA A 73 -8.01 -4.48 -8.12
CA ALA A 73 -6.67 -4.74 -7.60
C ALA A 73 -5.72 -3.55 -7.83
N ALA A 74 -5.72 -2.97 -9.04
CA ALA A 74 -4.93 -1.78 -9.37
C ALA A 74 -5.35 -0.57 -8.53
N VAL A 75 -6.65 -0.40 -8.26
CA VAL A 75 -7.16 0.65 -7.37
C VAL A 75 -6.58 0.53 -5.96
N GLN A 76 -6.39 -0.69 -5.43
CA GLN A 76 -5.78 -0.88 -4.10
C GLN A 76 -4.30 -0.45 -4.07
N TYR A 77 -3.53 -0.80 -5.10
CA TYR A 77 -2.14 -0.32 -5.22
C TYR A 77 -2.07 1.21 -5.35
N ALA A 78 -2.98 1.82 -6.12
CA ALA A 78 -3.08 3.27 -6.21
C ALA A 78 -3.49 3.90 -4.87
N GLY A 79 -4.34 3.25 -4.08
CA GLY A 79 -4.66 3.64 -2.70
C GLY A 79 -3.44 3.65 -1.78
N ALA A 80 -2.65 2.57 -1.80
CA ALA A 80 -1.39 2.47 -1.07
C ALA A 80 -0.39 3.56 -1.51
N TYR A 81 -0.32 3.84 -2.81
CA TYR A 81 0.50 4.92 -3.37
C TYR A 81 0.10 6.29 -2.83
N ARG A 82 -1.19 6.63 -2.88
CA ARG A 82 -1.68 7.91 -2.33
C ARG A 82 -1.36 8.05 -0.85
N PHE A 83 -1.42 6.95 -0.08
CA PHE A 83 -1.02 6.96 1.32
C PHE A 83 0.47 7.31 1.50
N VAL A 84 1.38 6.57 0.84
CA VAL A 84 2.83 6.85 1.00
C VAL A 84 3.22 8.20 0.41
N GLN A 85 2.60 8.63 -0.68
CA GLN A 85 2.81 9.94 -1.27
C GLN A 85 2.42 11.07 -0.32
N ARG A 86 1.31 10.93 0.43
CA ARG A 86 0.93 11.90 1.47
C ARG A 86 1.95 11.97 2.60
N LEU A 87 2.49 10.81 3.03
CA LEU A 87 3.55 10.78 4.03
C LEU A 87 4.81 11.48 3.53
N LEU A 88 5.25 11.17 2.30
CA LEU A 88 6.39 11.81 1.64
C LEU A 88 6.25 13.33 1.53
N ASN A 89 5.07 13.81 1.12
CA ASN A 89 4.79 15.24 1.04
C ASN A 89 4.75 15.91 2.42
N SER A 90 4.52 15.15 3.48
CA SER A 90 4.53 15.62 4.87
C SER A 90 5.92 15.53 5.53
N CYS A 91 6.90 14.91 4.86
CA CYS A 91 8.20 14.53 5.44
C CYS A 91 9.13 15.70 5.82
N ASN A 92 8.84 16.94 5.42
CA ASN A 92 9.80 18.04 5.63
C ASN A 92 9.65 18.79 6.96
N CYS A 93 8.51 18.70 7.67
CA CYS A 93 8.32 19.42 8.94
C CYS A 93 7.68 18.60 10.07
N CYS A 94 7.01 17.48 9.77
CA CYS A 94 6.06 16.88 10.71
C CYS A 94 6.33 15.41 11.09
N LEU A 95 7.26 14.71 10.42
CA LEU A 95 7.53 13.29 10.67
C LEU A 95 8.86 13.08 11.37
N SER A 96 8.89 12.17 12.34
CA SER A 96 10.13 11.70 12.96
C SER A 96 11.06 11.05 11.92
N GLU A 97 12.37 11.02 12.21
CA GLU A 97 13.35 10.36 11.34
C GLU A 97 13.00 8.88 11.10
N GLN A 98 12.52 8.20 12.14
CA GLN A 98 12.05 6.82 12.04
C GLN A 98 10.86 6.70 11.09
N ALA A 99 9.86 7.58 11.20
CA ALA A 99 8.72 7.60 10.28
C ALA A 99 9.13 7.84 8.83
N ARG A 100 10.13 8.71 8.60
CA ARG A 100 10.71 8.92 7.27
C ARG A 100 11.38 7.67 6.74
N CYS A 101 12.22 7.01 7.55
CA CYS A 101 12.89 5.77 7.17
C CYS A 101 11.89 4.67 6.80
N GLU A 102 10.85 4.49 7.62
CA GLU A 102 9.80 3.51 7.36
C GLU A 102 8.95 3.85 6.12
N THR A 103 8.71 5.14 5.87
CA THR A 103 8.04 5.60 4.64
C THR A 103 8.87 5.25 3.40
N MET A 104 10.20 5.42 3.45
CA MET A 104 11.08 5.03 2.33
C MET A 104 11.07 3.52 2.08
N LYS A 105 11.11 2.71 3.14
CA LYS A 105 10.97 1.24 3.04
C LYS A 105 9.62 0.85 2.44
N ALA A 106 8.55 1.53 2.85
CA ALA A 106 7.21 1.33 2.32
C ALA A 106 7.12 1.65 0.83
N CYS A 107 7.76 2.73 0.37
CA CYS A 107 7.83 3.09 -1.05
C CYS A 107 8.53 2.01 -1.87
N ASN A 108 9.69 1.52 -1.42
CA ASN A 108 10.40 0.42 -2.08
C ASN A 108 9.54 -0.84 -2.19
N ARG A 109 8.86 -1.21 -1.10
CA ARG A 109 8.01 -2.41 -1.09
C ARG A 109 6.81 -2.26 -2.03
N LEU A 110 6.13 -1.12 -1.99
CA LEU A 110 5.01 -0.83 -2.89
C LEU A 110 5.46 -0.82 -4.35
N HIS A 111 6.59 -0.20 -4.65
CA HIS A 111 7.15 -0.19 -5.99
C HIS A 111 7.40 -1.61 -6.52
N HIS A 112 7.99 -2.47 -5.69
CA HIS A 112 8.25 -3.86 -6.05
C HIS A 112 6.95 -4.64 -6.33
N GLU A 113 6.01 -4.63 -5.38
CA GLU A 113 4.76 -5.40 -5.52
C GLU A 113 3.89 -4.89 -6.67
N TRP A 114 3.76 -3.58 -6.82
CA TRP A 114 2.96 -3.01 -7.91
C TRP A 114 3.60 -3.27 -9.28
N SER A 115 4.93 -3.17 -9.40
CA SER A 115 5.63 -3.51 -10.65
C SER A 115 5.43 -4.98 -11.03
N LYS A 116 5.43 -5.88 -10.04
CA LYS A 116 5.17 -7.31 -10.24
C LYS A 116 3.72 -7.60 -10.65
N PHE A 117 2.76 -6.83 -10.13
CA PHE A 117 1.37 -6.90 -10.57
C PHE A 117 1.23 -6.44 -12.03
N ILE A 118 1.78 -5.27 -12.36
CA ILE A 118 1.68 -4.70 -13.71
C ILE A 118 2.36 -5.58 -14.74
N SER A 119 3.53 -6.16 -14.45
CA SER A 119 4.22 -7.03 -15.42
C SER A 119 3.43 -8.27 -15.83
N LYS A 120 2.44 -8.67 -15.01
CA LYS A 120 1.57 -9.82 -15.28
C LYS A 120 0.23 -9.43 -15.91
N HIS A 121 -0.30 -8.27 -15.55
CA HIS A 121 -1.71 -7.93 -15.78
C HIS A 121 -1.94 -6.63 -16.55
N VAL A 122 -0.89 -6.01 -17.10
CA VAL A 122 -1.00 -4.70 -17.78
C VAL A 122 -2.00 -4.68 -18.93
N GLN A 123 -2.19 -5.80 -19.63
CA GLN A 123 -3.08 -5.86 -20.81
C GLN A 123 -4.56 -5.87 -20.40
N GLU A 124 -4.85 -6.27 -19.17
CA GLU A 124 -6.17 -6.35 -18.57
C GLU A 124 -6.59 -5.06 -17.86
N LEU A 125 -5.72 -4.03 -17.84
CA LEU A 125 -5.98 -2.76 -17.18
C LEU A 125 -6.38 -1.66 -18.15
N SER A 126 -7.28 -0.82 -17.69
CA SER A 126 -7.62 0.46 -18.29
C SER A 126 -6.40 1.37 -18.41
N GLU A 127 -6.42 2.22 -19.44
CA GLU A 127 -5.38 3.24 -19.66
C GLU A 127 -5.17 4.11 -18.41
N THR A 128 -6.24 4.50 -17.72
CA THR A 128 -6.17 5.26 -16.47
C THR A 128 -5.34 4.58 -15.39
N ASN A 129 -5.50 3.26 -15.19
CA ASN A 129 -4.73 2.52 -14.20
C ASN A 129 -3.26 2.33 -14.64
N GLN A 130 -3.02 2.15 -15.94
CA GLN A 130 -1.66 2.11 -16.50
C GLN A 130 -0.93 3.44 -16.32
N GLU A 131 -1.59 4.57 -16.62
CA GLU A 131 -1.06 5.92 -16.42
C GLU A 131 -0.78 6.22 -14.94
N THR A 132 -1.70 5.82 -14.06
CA THR A 132 -1.53 5.98 -12.62
C THR A 132 -0.29 5.23 -12.13
N TYR A 133 -0.08 4.00 -12.60
CA TYR A 133 1.14 3.26 -12.31
C TYR A 133 2.37 3.93 -12.93
N ALA A 134 2.33 4.38 -14.19
CA ALA A 134 3.46 5.02 -14.84
C ALA A 134 3.93 6.27 -14.08
N HIS A 135 2.97 7.09 -13.61
CA HIS A 135 3.25 8.23 -12.75
C HIS A 135 3.93 7.81 -11.44
N ALA A 136 3.38 6.80 -10.74
CA ALA A 136 3.96 6.29 -9.51
C ALA A 136 5.35 5.70 -9.70
N HIS A 137 5.54 4.92 -10.76
CA HIS A 137 6.81 4.28 -11.11
C HIS A 137 7.90 5.32 -11.37
N ASN A 138 7.61 6.38 -12.13
CA ASN A 138 8.55 7.48 -12.35
C ASN A 138 8.96 8.16 -11.03
N MET A 139 8.00 8.37 -10.13
CA MET A 139 8.28 8.96 -8.81
C MET A 139 9.21 8.08 -7.96
N PHE A 140 8.94 6.76 -7.90
CA PHE A 140 9.81 5.82 -7.18
C PHE A 140 11.19 5.72 -7.82
N THR A 141 11.28 5.65 -9.15
CA THR A 141 12.57 5.59 -9.86
C THR A 141 13.42 6.82 -9.57
N LEU A 142 12.84 8.03 -9.59
CA LEU A 142 13.57 9.25 -9.21
C LEU A 142 14.03 9.25 -7.74
N MET A 143 13.21 8.71 -6.85
CA MET A 143 13.51 8.63 -5.41
C MET A 143 14.68 7.68 -5.09
N PHE A 144 14.79 6.58 -5.84
CA PHE A 144 15.81 5.55 -5.63
C PHE A 144 16.95 5.60 -6.65
N SER A 145 16.93 6.59 -7.56
CA SER A 145 18.05 6.83 -8.44
C SER A 145 19.27 7.22 -7.59
N PRO A 146 20.43 6.59 -7.79
CA PRO A 146 21.67 7.08 -7.19
C PRO A 146 21.88 8.49 -7.76
N THR A 147 21.82 9.50 -6.88
CA THR A 147 22.19 10.87 -7.25
C THR A 147 23.51 10.81 -7.99
N THR A 148 23.52 11.15 -9.27
CA THR A 148 24.75 11.43 -9.99
C THR A 148 25.41 12.57 -9.23
N THR A 149 26.43 12.24 -8.45
CA THR A 149 27.32 13.20 -7.82
C THR A 149 27.93 14.02 -8.96
N LEU A 150 27.38 15.22 -9.18
CA LEU A 150 28.05 16.25 -9.96
C LEU A 150 29.31 16.60 -9.17
N HIS A 151 30.44 16.21 -9.75
CA HIS A 151 31.80 16.59 -9.34
C HIS A 151 32.00 18.10 -9.38
#